data_AF-A0A2V7YH01-F1
#
_entry.id   AF-A0A2V7YH01-F1
#
_cell.length_a   1.000
_cell.length_b   1.000
_cell.length_c   1.000
_cell.angle_alpha   90.00
_cell.angle_beta   90.00
_cell.angle_gamma   90.00
#
_symmetry.space_group_name_H-M   'P 1'
#
loop_
_entity.id
_entity.type
_entity.pdbx_description
1 polymer ?
#
loop_
_entity_poly.entity_id
_entity_poly.type
_entity_poly.pdbx_seq_one_letter_code
_entity_poly.pdbx_strand_id
1 'polypeptide(L)'
;MNMQGKVSQGIPIGNDLSFLLAEVVLAQVDKKLGVRPEQAYRWFDDYEFACRTRQEAEEILVRLNRCLDSYRLRVNPKKTTILELPEPAGDGWQDEIRALSGAAFGSAASMVSYFDHAFRSRSRHPDHPVLLYAMGTLFKTRKPRADVRKVAESCITQAILSEPGCAQKAFALLTFWEMNGVVFDRDVLTVTIDKLIQMHDSRGVSSDVAWALAFCIQHGMRLGRDSGRALAYVEEDAVAILALHASALNLLPGFTTKVLVKLLKATTGDDEHWLLLYEAVRQGFLPTVQGVVMGNTLLADLLARGVSFYRRTIPGYALIVHPGGAPEWVVEAWLKAATNIEPEDETAAPPLVKMISDDVETLERRGETLSDILRDLLDSMTDHQTTLLEPYE
;
A
#
# COMPACT_ATOMS: atom_id res chain seq x y z
N MET A 1 15.19 26.29 6.46
CA MET A 1 14.83 26.99 7.72
C MET A 1 14.33 28.40 7.35
N ASN A 2 13.11 28.77 7.72
CA ASN A 2 12.46 30.00 7.25
C ASN A 2 12.51 31.13 8.30
N MET A 3 12.88 32.34 7.87
CA MET A 3 13.03 33.58 8.66
C MET A 3 11.70 34.33 8.88
N GLN A 4 10.62 33.65 9.23
CA GLN A 4 9.29 34.26 9.43
C GLN A 4 8.64 33.99 10.80
N GLY A 5 9.39 33.43 11.75
CA GLY A 5 8.93 33.29 13.15
C GLY A 5 7.77 32.30 13.38
N LYS A 6 7.22 31.68 12.34
CA LYS A 6 6.32 30.52 12.45
C LYS A 6 7.18 29.27 12.58
N VAL A 7 7.46 28.85 13.81
CA VAL A 7 8.03 27.53 14.08
C VAL A 7 6.91 26.51 13.86
N SER A 8 7.01 25.71 12.80
CA SER A 8 6.18 24.50 12.70
C SER A 8 6.50 23.62 13.91
N GLN A 9 5.49 23.36 14.74
CA GLN A 9 5.60 22.33 15.78
C GLN A 9 5.45 20.99 15.06
N GLY A 10 6.56 20.25 14.94
CA GLY A 10 6.57 18.96 14.27
C GLY A 10 7.93 18.63 13.69
N ILE A 11 8.22 17.35 13.65
CA ILE A 11 9.33 16.79 12.88
C ILE A 11 8.81 16.41 11.48
N PRO A 12 9.63 16.45 10.42
CA PRO A 12 9.22 16.03 9.08
C PRO A 12 8.67 14.60 9.08
N ILE A 13 7.53 14.35 8.45
CA ILE A 13 6.95 13.01 8.41
C ILE A 13 7.68 12.17 7.34
N GLY A 14 8.00 10.92 7.66
CA GLY A 14 8.44 9.92 6.67
C GLY A 14 9.95 9.80 6.43
N ASN A 15 10.80 10.46 7.23
CA ASN A 15 12.23 10.14 7.23
C ASN A 15 12.62 9.35 8.51
N ASP A 16 13.62 8.47 8.39
CA ASP A 16 14.07 7.61 9.50
C ASP A 16 14.57 8.42 10.70
N LEU A 17 15.14 9.59 10.43
CA LEU A 17 15.59 10.51 11.47
C LEU A 17 14.43 11.01 12.33
N SER A 18 13.26 11.25 11.76
CA SER A 18 12.08 11.66 12.53
C SER A 18 11.55 10.52 13.39
N PHE A 19 11.56 9.28 12.90
CA PHE A 19 11.20 8.13 13.73
C PHE A 19 12.14 8.01 14.93
N LEU A 20 13.45 8.08 14.71
CA LEU A 20 14.45 8.06 15.78
C LEU A 20 14.25 9.21 16.76
N LEU A 21 14.00 10.43 16.27
CA LEU A 21 13.77 11.59 17.14
C LEU A 21 12.48 11.45 17.96
N ALA A 22 11.40 10.95 17.37
CA ALA A 22 10.15 10.67 18.09
C ALA A 22 10.37 9.63 19.19
N GLU A 23 11.07 8.55 18.87
CA GLU A 23 11.39 7.48 19.81
C GLU A 23 12.29 7.98 20.96
N VAL A 24 13.29 8.81 20.68
CA VAL A 24 14.12 9.45 21.71
C VAL A 24 13.28 10.31 22.67
N VAL A 25 12.29 11.04 22.15
CA VAL A 25 11.37 11.85 22.98
C VAL A 25 10.47 10.96 23.83
N LEU A 26 9.81 9.97 23.24
CA LEU A 26 8.88 9.09 23.95
C LEU A 26 9.59 8.17 24.95
N ALA A 27 10.82 7.74 24.68
CA ALA A 27 11.64 7.02 25.66
C ALA A 27 11.91 7.84 26.94
N GLN A 28 11.99 9.19 26.85
CA GLN A 28 12.08 10.03 28.05
C GLN A 28 10.75 10.12 28.80
N VAL A 29 9.63 10.07 28.07
CA VAL A 29 8.28 10.02 28.65
C VAL A 29 8.11 8.71 29.41
N ASP A 30 8.46 7.58 28.81
CA ASP A 30 8.42 6.25 29.42
C ASP A 30 9.22 6.19 30.73
N LYS A 31 10.46 6.70 30.69
CA LYS A 31 11.33 6.77 31.87
C LYS A 31 10.74 7.61 33.00
N LYS A 32 10.08 8.73 32.68
CA LYS A 32 9.43 9.61 33.68
C LYS A 32 8.12 9.04 34.20
N LEU A 33 7.39 8.30 33.35
CA LEU A 33 6.16 7.59 33.72
C LEU A 33 6.41 6.53 34.78
N GLY A 34 7.59 5.90 34.81
CA GLY A 34 7.96 4.98 35.89
C GLY A 34 6.93 3.88 36.13
N VAL A 35 6.21 3.47 35.08
CA VAL A 35 5.33 2.30 35.11
C VAL A 35 6.21 1.07 34.93
N ARG A 36 5.84 -0.04 35.57
CA ARG A 36 6.62 -1.26 35.47
C ARG A 36 6.53 -1.82 34.05
N PRO A 37 7.63 -2.34 33.47
CA PRO A 37 7.61 -2.88 32.10
C PRO A 37 6.56 -3.98 31.90
N GLU A 38 6.23 -4.76 32.94
CA GLU A 38 5.25 -5.83 32.86
C GLU A 38 3.79 -5.31 32.85
N GLN A 39 3.59 -4.02 33.13
CA GLN A 39 2.28 -3.36 33.18
C GLN A 39 2.06 -2.39 32.01
N ALA A 40 3.04 -2.22 31.12
CA ALA A 40 3.00 -1.21 30.07
C ALA A 40 3.50 -1.78 28.74
N TYR A 41 2.79 -1.45 27.68
CA TYR A 41 3.22 -1.68 26.31
C TYR A 41 3.15 -0.37 25.55
N ARG A 42 4.16 -0.11 24.70
CA ARG A 42 4.16 1.02 23.79
C ARG A 42 4.58 0.56 22.40
N TRP A 43 3.79 0.92 21.40
CA TRP A 43 4.11 0.77 20.00
C TRP A 43 4.03 2.13 19.32
N PHE A 44 5.17 2.69 18.91
CA PHE A 44 5.28 4.09 18.48
C PHE A 44 4.63 5.05 19.50
N ASP A 45 3.56 5.74 19.12
CA ASP A 45 2.79 6.67 19.94
C ASP A 45 1.61 6.03 20.68
N ASP A 46 1.30 4.77 20.42
CA ASP A 46 0.22 4.02 21.08
C ASP A 46 0.72 3.43 22.40
N TYR A 47 0.05 3.81 23.50
CA TYR A 47 0.33 3.36 24.86
C TYR A 47 -0.80 2.46 25.38
N GLU A 48 -0.45 1.33 25.97
CA GLU A 48 -1.36 0.44 26.70
C GLU A 48 -0.84 0.18 28.12
N PHE A 49 -1.74 0.18 29.11
CA PHE A 49 -1.39 -0.04 30.51
C PHE A 49 -2.35 -1.02 31.19
N ALA A 50 -1.79 -2.05 31.84
CA ALA A 50 -2.54 -3.01 32.64
C ALA A 50 -2.62 -2.53 34.10
N CYS A 51 -3.84 -2.19 34.54
CA CYS A 51 -4.12 -1.62 35.86
C CYS A 51 -5.00 -2.56 36.69
N ARG A 52 -4.84 -2.56 38.01
CA ARG A 52 -5.67 -3.36 38.94
C ARG A 52 -7.00 -2.70 39.26
N THR A 53 -7.05 -1.37 39.18
CA THR A 53 -8.25 -0.57 39.47
C THR A 53 -8.42 0.55 38.45
N ARG A 54 -9.67 1.00 38.30
CA ARG A 54 -10.03 2.21 37.54
C ARG A 54 -9.23 3.43 37.99
N GLN A 55 -9.02 3.56 39.30
CA GLN A 55 -8.26 4.66 39.90
C GLN A 55 -6.79 4.64 39.47
N GLU A 56 -6.14 3.48 39.46
CA GLU A 56 -4.75 3.35 39.00
C GLU A 56 -4.61 3.77 37.52
N ALA A 57 -5.57 3.39 36.68
CA ALA A 57 -5.60 3.79 35.27
C ALA A 57 -5.74 5.32 35.11
N GLU A 58 -6.60 5.97 35.91
CA GLU A 58 -6.76 7.42 35.90
C GLU A 58 -5.50 8.15 36.39
N GLU A 59 -4.85 7.62 37.43
CA GLU A 59 -3.58 8.16 37.93
C GLU A 59 -2.47 8.07 36.88
N ILE A 60 -2.35 6.94 36.17
CA ILE A 60 -1.40 6.77 35.06
C ILE A 60 -1.72 7.75 33.92
N LEU A 61 -3.00 7.88 33.53
CA LEU A 61 -3.40 8.79 32.45
C LEU A 61 -3.06 10.25 32.78
N VAL A 62 -3.28 10.69 34.03
CA VAL A 62 -2.89 12.04 34.48
C VAL A 62 -1.38 12.24 34.42
N ARG A 63 -0.60 11.23 34.83
CA ARG A 63 0.87 11.27 34.78
C ARG A 63 1.39 11.28 33.35
N LEU A 64 0.81 10.48 32.45
CA LEU A 64 1.13 10.44 31.02
C LEU A 64 0.92 11.83 30.39
N ASN A 65 -0.25 12.44 30.58
CA ASN A 65 -0.55 13.78 30.08
C ASN A 65 0.49 14.81 30.56
N ARG A 66 0.82 14.80 31.86
CA ARG A 66 1.82 15.72 32.42
C ARG A 66 3.22 15.51 31.81
N CYS A 67 3.61 14.26 31.56
CA CYS A 67 4.90 13.95 30.96
C CYS A 67 4.96 14.41 29.49
N LEU A 68 3.92 14.13 28.71
CA LEU A 68 3.79 14.56 27.32
C LEU A 68 3.74 16.09 27.18
N ASP A 69 3.04 16.77 28.08
CA ASP A 69 2.95 18.24 28.09
C ASP A 69 4.33 18.91 28.19
N SER A 70 5.30 18.28 28.87
CA SER A 70 6.68 18.79 28.96
C SER A 70 7.40 18.86 27.60
N TYR A 71 6.93 18.07 26.63
CA TYR A 71 7.36 18.07 25.23
C TYR A 71 6.35 18.75 24.29
N ARG A 72 5.31 19.40 24.85
CA ARG A 72 4.18 19.99 24.11
C ARG A 72 3.39 18.96 23.29
N LEU A 73 3.48 17.69 23.66
CA LEU A 73 2.68 16.60 23.12
C LEU A 73 1.39 16.45 23.93
N ARG A 74 0.35 15.91 23.31
CA ARG A 74 -0.96 15.71 23.95
C ARG A 74 -1.53 14.37 23.52
N VAL A 75 -2.22 13.70 24.43
CA VAL A 75 -2.97 12.50 24.09
C VAL A 75 -4.21 12.89 23.26
N ASN A 76 -4.59 12.06 22.29
CA ASN A 76 -5.82 12.26 21.54
C ASN A 76 -7.02 11.75 22.36
N PRO A 77 -7.90 12.64 22.87
CA PRO A 77 -9.00 12.24 23.75
C PRO A 77 -10.02 11.34 23.05
N LYS A 78 -10.11 11.37 21.72
CA LYS A 78 -11.01 10.48 20.96
C LYS A 78 -10.50 9.04 20.90
N LYS A 79 -9.18 8.83 21.02
CA LYS A 79 -8.53 7.51 21.01
C LYS A 79 -8.20 6.99 22.41
N THR A 80 -8.41 7.81 23.45
CA THR A 80 -8.05 7.45 24.82
C THR A 80 -9.26 6.88 25.53
N THR A 81 -9.18 5.62 25.95
CA THR A 81 -10.25 4.95 26.70
C THR A 81 -9.67 4.19 27.89
N ILE A 82 -10.50 3.96 28.90
CA ILE A 82 -10.20 3.05 30.01
C ILE A 82 -11.23 1.93 29.90
N LEU A 83 -10.75 0.72 29.66
CA LEU A 83 -11.57 -0.47 29.42
C LEU A 83 -11.60 -1.33 30.68
N GLU A 84 -12.79 -1.84 31.04
CA GLU A 84 -12.95 -2.76 32.17
C GLU A 84 -12.90 -4.20 31.66
N LEU A 85 -11.88 -4.96 32.06
CA LEU A 85 -11.70 -6.35 31.62
C LEU A 85 -12.62 -7.33 32.38
N PRO A 86 -13.02 -8.47 31.77
CA PRO A 86 -12.57 -8.95 30.46
C PRO A 86 -13.31 -8.28 29.29
N GLU A 87 -12.56 -7.86 28.28
CA GLU A 87 -13.07 -7.41 26.98
C GLU A 87 -12.52 -8.33 25.87
N PRO A 88 -13.23 -8.49 24.74
CA PRO A 88 -12.68 -9.13 23.56
C PRO A 88 -11.38 -8.46 23.12
N ALA A 89 -10.40 -9.25 22.68
CA ALA A 89 -9.11 -8.73 22.21
C ALA A 89 -9.21 -7.87 20.94
N GLY A 90 -10.33 -7.91 20.23
CA GLY A 90 -10.59 -7.07 19.07
C GLY A 90 -12.08 -7.04 18.71
N ASP A 91 -12.42 -6.25 17.71
CA ASP A 91 -13.80 -5.94 17.32
C ASP A 91 -14.55 -7.11 16.63
N GLY A 92 -13.92 -8.29 16.53
CA GLY A 92 -14.50 -9.54 16.02
C GLY A 92 -14.82 -9.59 14.52
N TRP A 93 -14.78 -8.45 13.81
CA TRP A 93 -15.13 -8.40 12.39
C TRP A 93 -14.20 -9.26 11.51
N GLN A 94 -12.91 -9.35 11.86
CA GLN A 94 -11.96 -10.19 11.12
C GLN A 94 -12.30 -11.68 11.25
N ASP A 95 -12.70 -12.11 12.45
CA ASP A 95 -13.07 -13.49 12.71
C ASP A 95 -14.37 -13.87 11.99
N GLU A 96 -15.36 -12.96 11.93
CA GLU A 96 -16.57 -13.14 11.14
C GLU A 96 -16.23 -13.38 9.66
N ILE A 97 -15.43 -12.49 9.06
CA ILE A 97 -15.05 -12.59 7.64
C ILE A 97 -14.19 -13.84 7.39
N ARG A 98 -13.25 -14.17 8.29
CA ARG A 98 -12.40 -15.36 8.20
C ARG A 98 -13.23 -16.63 8.23
N ALA A 99 -14.18 -16.74 9.16
CA ALA A 99 -15.06 -17.91 9.28
C ALA A 99 -15.89 -18.13 8.01
N LEU A 100 -16.44 -17.06 7.43
CA LEU A 100 -17.25 -17.13 6.20
C LEU A 100 -16.40 -17.51 4.97
N SER A 101 -15.11 -17.14 4.94
CA SER A 101 -14.23 -17.40 3.79
C SER A 101 -14.08 -18.89 3.44
N GLY A 102 -14.23 -19.80 4.41
CA GLY A 102 -14.06 -21.24 4.17
C GLY A 102 -15.09 -21.86 3.23
N ALA A 103 -16.35 -21.42 3.31
CA ALA A 103 -17.46 -21.93 2.48
C ALA A 103 -17.79 -21.03 1.28
N ALA A 104 -17.32 -19.77 1.30
CA ALA A 104 -17.69 -18.73 0.34
C ALA A 104 -17.36 -19.07 -1.12
N PHE A 105 -16.28 -19.82 -1.38
CA PHE A 105 -15.67 -19.91 -2.71
C PHE A 105 -16.21 -21.06 -3.58
N GLY A 106 -17.16 -21.85 -3.07
CA GLY A 106 -17.73 -22.99 -3.80
C GLY A 106 -18.85 -22.63 -4.81
N SER A 107 -19.61 -21.56 -4.56
CA SER A 107 -20.79 -21.21 -5.37
C SER A 107 -21.01 -19.70 -5.51
N ALA A 108 -21.72 -19.28 -6.57
CA ALA A 108 -22.08 -17.88 -6.74
C ALA A 108 -22.93 -17.35 -5.57
N ALA A 109 -23.86 -18.16 -5.05
CA ALA A 109 -24.71 -17.79 -3.92
C ALA A 109 -23.91 -17.58 -2.62
N SER A 110 -22.95 -18.47 -2.33
CA SER A 110 -22.06 -18.32 -1.17
C SER A 110 -21.15 -17.11 -1.32
N MET A 111 -20.71 -16.77 -2.53
CA MET A 111 -19.93 -15.56 -2.80
C MET A 111 -20.76 -14.28 -2.61
N VAL A 112 -22.03 -14.27 -3.03
CA VAL A 112 -22.95 -13.14 -2.75
C VAL A 112 -23.12 -12.97 -1.24
N SER A 113 -23.40 -14.06 -0.52
CA SER A 113 -23.55 -14.02 0.93
C SER A 113 -22.28 -13.50 1.62
N TYR A 114 -21.11 -13.98 1.21
CA TYR A 114 -19.82 -13.53 1.73
C TYR A 114 -19.63 -12.01 1.61
N PHE A 115 -19.85 -11.45 0.42
CA PHE A 115 -19.71 -10.01 0.23
C PHE A 115 -20.83 -9.19 0.88
N ASP A 116 -22.06 -9.70 0.97
CA ASP A 116 -23.13 -9.05 1.74
C ASP A 116 -22.74 -8.91 3.23
N HIS A 117 -22.16 -9.95 3.82
CA HIS A 117 -21.59 -9.87 5.17
C HIS A 117 -20.43 -8.86 5.25
N ALA A 118 -19.52 -8.86 4.27
CA ALA A 118 -18.43 -7.88 4.22
C ALA A 118 -18.93 -6.43 4.14
N PHE A 119 -19.92 -6.13 3.30
CA PHE A 119 -20.50 -4.80 3.16
C PHE A 119 -21.28 -4.36 4.41
N ARG A 120 -21.99 -5.29 5.08
CA ARG A 120 -22.64 -5.00 6.37
C ARG A 120 -21.61 -4.73 7.46
N SER A 121 -20.55 -5.52 7.51
CA SER A 121 -19.46 -5.34 8.48
C SER A 121 -18.73 -4.02 8.25
N ARG A 122 -18.47 -3.63 7.00
CA ARG A 122 -17.92 -2.31 6.63
C ARG A 122 -18.82 -1.15 7.07
N SER A 123 -20.13 -1.35 7.04
CA SER A 123 -21.09 -0.34 7.49
C SER A 123 -21.09 -0.16 9.01
N ARG A 124 -20.76 -1.23 9.76
CA ARG A 124 -20.61 -1.20 11.22
C ARG A 124 -19.23 -0.71 11.68
N HIS A 125 -18.21 -0.93 10.85
CA HIS A 125 -16.80 -0.62 11.15
C HIS A 125 -16.22 0.33 10.10
N PRO A 126 -16.68 1.60 10.05
CA PRO A 126 -16.38 2.47 8.93
C PRO A 126 -14.92 2.92 8.81
N ASP A 127 -14.18 2.85 9.92
CA ASP A 127 -12.77 3.24 10.01
C ASP A 127 -11.82 2.04 9.84
N HIS A 128 -12.35 0.83 9.64
CA HIS A 128 -11.56 -0.39 9.45
C HIS A 128 -11.51 -0.81 7.97
N PRO A 129 -10.40 -1.43 7.52
CA PRO A 129 -10.21 -1.88 6.14
C PRO A 129 -10.91 -3.23 5.88
N VAL A 130 -12.23 -3.28 6.10
CA VAL A 130 -13.03 -4.51 6.07
C VAL A 130 -13.03 -5.14 4.68
N LEU A 131 -13.24 -4.34 3.63
CA LEU A 131 -13.34 -4.85 2.26
C LEU A 131 -11.97 -5.26 1.73
N LEU A 132 -10.93 -4.50 2.07
CA LEU A 132 -9.54 -4.86 1.80
C LEU A 132 -9.21 -6.22 2.42
N TYR A 133 -9.53 -6.45 3.69
CA TYR A 133 -9.32 -7.76 4.32
C TYR A 133 -10.14 -8.87 3.66
N ALA A 134 -11.42 -8.61 3.35
CA ALA A 134 -12.29 -9.57 2.71
C ALA A 134 -11.74 -10.05 1.36
N MET A 135 -11.21 -9.13 0.55
CA MET A 135 -10.51 -9.46 -0.72
C MET A 135 -9.22 -10.24 -0.46
N GLY A 136 -8.48 -9.95 0.61
CA GLY A 136 -7.28 -10.70 0.99
C GLY A 136 -7.54 -12.19 1.19
N THR A 137 -8.71 -12.57 1.71
CA THR A 137 -9.05 -13.99 1.88
C THR A 137 -9.24 -14.73 0.55
N LEU A 138 -9.53 -14.01 -0.55
CA LEU A 138 -9.78 -14.59 -1.87
C LEU A 138 -8.51 -15.17 -2.51
N PHE A 139 -7.33 -14.76 -2.05
CA PHE A 139 -6.05 -15.34 -2.48
C PHE A 139 -5.90 -16.83 -2.14
N LYS A 140 -6.73 -17.36 -1.23
CA LYS A 140 -6.85 -18.82 -0.98
C LYS A 140 -7.31 -19.58 -2.23
N THR A 141 -7.99 -18.92 -3.16
CA THR A 141 -8.49 -19.53 -4.39
C THR A 141 -7.67 -19.04 -5.58
N ARG A 142 -6.91 -19.94 -6.21
CA ARG A 142 -6.09 -19.65 -7.40
C ARG A 142 -6.95 -19.35 -8.63
N LYS A 143 -7.98 -20.15 -8.85
CA LYS A 143 -8.81 -20.12 -10.07
C LYS A 143 -10.29 -20.30 -9.71
N PRO A 144 -11.02 -19.23 -9.35
CA PRO A 144 -12.45 -19.34 -9.06
C PRO A 144 -13.25 -19.83 -10.28
N ARG A 145 -14.33 -20.57 -10.04
CA ARG A 145 -15.29 -20.97 -11.09
C ARG A 145 -15.91 -19.72 -11.72
N ALA A 146 -16.27 -19.79 -13.00
CA ALA A 146 -16.67 -18.62 -13.78
C ALA A 146 -17.85 -17.81 -13.19
N ASP A 147 -18.84 -18.48 -12.59
CA ASP A 147 -19.98 -17.84 -11.94
C ASP A 147 -19.60 -17.20 -10.59
N VAL A 148 -18.78 -17.88 -9.78
CA VAL A 148 -18.20 -17.35 -8.53
C VAL A 148 -17.37 -16.10 -8.82
N ARG A 149 -16.49 -16.20 -9.82
CA ARG A 149 -15.65 -15.11 -10.30
C ARG A 149 -16.48 -13.90 -10.70
N LYS A 150 -17.55 -14.10 -11.48
CA LYS A 150 -18.39 -12.99 -11.96
C LYS A 150 -19.02 -12.21 -10.80
N VAL A 151 -19.48 -12.91 -9.76
CA VAL A 151 -19.96 -12.27 -8.52
C VAL A 151 -18.83 -11.53 -7.83
N ALA A 152 -17.69 -12.20 -7.63
CA ALA A 152 -16.54 -11.61 -6.95
C ALA A 152 -16.04 -10.35 -7.65
N GLU A 153 -15.89 -10.35 -8.99
CA GLU A 153 -15.51 -9.18 -9.77
C GLU A 153 -16.49 -8.02 -9.59
N SER A 154 -17.80 -8.30 -9.60
CA SER A 154 -18.81 -7.28 -9.35
C SER A 154 -18.73 -6.71 -7.93
N CYS A 155 -18.32 -7.48 -6.94
CA CYS A 155 -18.16 -7.01 -5.57
C CYS A 155 -16.82 -6.29 -5.35
N ILE A 156 -15.75 -6.76 -5.99
CA ILE A 156 -14.43 -6.11 -5.99
C ILE A 156 -14.53 -4.70 -6.57
N THR A 157 -15.25 -4.52 -7.68
CA THR A 157 -15.42 -3.18 -8.28
C THR A 157 -16.18 -2.22 -7.37
N GLN A 158 -17.14 -2.72 -6.59
CA GLN A 158 -17.82 -1.93 -5.57
C GLN A 158 -16.89 -1.60 -4.39
N ALA A 159 -16.03 -2.54 -3.97
CA ALA A 159 -15.05 -2.30 -2.91
C ALA A 159 -14.06 -1.19 -3.30
N ILE A 160 -13.50 -1.26 -4.52
CA ILE A 160 -12.61 -0.22 -5.08
C ILE A 160 -13.24 1.18 -4.99
N LEU A 161 -14.54 1.31 -5.24
CA LEU A 161 -15.22 2.60 -5.27
C LEU A 161 -15.73 3.07 -3.88
N SER A 162 -15.74 2.21 -2.87
CA SER A 162 -16.38 2.48 -1.58
C SER A 162 -15.41 2.57 -0.39
N GLU A 163 -14.28 1.87 -0.43
CA GLU A 163 -13.28 1.87 0.65
C GLU A 163 -11.90 2.27 0.10
N PRO A 164 -11.33 3.40 0.54
CA PRO A 164 -9.98 3.80 0.14
C PRO A 164 -8.93 2.74 0.44
N GLY A 165 -7.96 2.57 -0.46
CA GLY A 165 -6.89 1.56 -0.36
C GLY A 165 -7.26 0.20 -0.94
N CYS A 166 -8.53 -0.03 -1.29
CA CYS A 166 -8.96 -1.31 -1.87
C CYS A 166 -8.35 -1.58 -3.25
N ALA A 167 -8.03 -0.54 -4.04
CA ALA A 167 -7.53 -0.72 -5.40
C ALA A 167 -6.24 -1.54 -5.44
N GLN A 168 -5.33 -1.27 -4.51
CA GLN A 168 -4.06 -1.98 -4.38
C GLN A 168 -4.25 -3.50 -4.31
N LYS A 169 -5.04 -3.96 -3.33
CA LYS A 169 -5.27 -5.39 -3.10
C LYS A 169 -6.17 -6.03 -4.16
N ALA A 170 -7.15 -5.27 -4.66
CA ALA A 170 -8.03 -5.72 -5.72
C ALA A 170 -7.26 -6.04 -7.00
N PHE A 171 -6.39 -5.13 -7.44
CA PHE A 171 -5.60 -5.33 -8.66
C PHE A 171 -4.54 -6.41 -8.50
N ALA A 172 -3.95 -6.56 -7.30
CA ALA A 172 -3.11 -7.71 -6.97
C ALA A 172 -3.87 -9.05 -7.13
N LEU A 173 -5.09 -9.13 -6.59
CA LEU A 173 -5.92 -10.33 -6.68
C LEU A 173 -6.33 -10.66 -8.12
N LEU A 174 -6.72 -9.64 -8.89
CA LEU A 174 -7.10 -9.82 -10.29
C LEU A 174 -5.92 -10.28 -11.15
N THR A 175 -4.73 -9.71 -10.91
CA THR A 175 -3.48 -10.13 -11.56
C THR A 175 -3.14 -11.58 -11.20
N PHE A 176 -3.27 -11.94 -9.92
CA PHE A 176 -3.05 -13.30 -9.46
C PHE A 176 -4.01 -14.31 -10.11
N TRP A 177 -5.29 -13.99 -10.22
CA TRP A 177 -6.25 -14.83 -10.93
C TRP A 177 -5.93 -14.94 -12.43
N GLU A 178 -5.56 -13.83 -13.09
CA GLU A 178 -5.19 -13.85 -14.51
C GLU A 178 -3.99 -14.77 -14.77
N MET A 179 -2.96 -14.70 -13.91
CA MET A 179 -1.80 -15.61 -13.96
C MET A 179 -2.19 -17.08 -13.82
N ASN A 180 -3.28 -17.39 -13.13
CA ASN A 180 -3.81 -18.75 -12.98
C ASN A 180 -4.84 -19.11 -14.08
N GLY A 181 -4.87 -18.33 -15.16
CA GLY A 181 -5.69 -18.60 -16.35
C GLY A 181 -7.16 -18.18 -16.21
N VAL A 182 -7.43 -17.18 -15.37
CA VAL A 182 -8.74 -16.51 -15.32
C VAL A 182 -8.77 -15.37 -16.33
N VAL A 183 -9.92 -15.17 -16.98
CA VAL A 183 -10.15 -14.00 -17.83
C VAL A 183 -11.19 -13.12 -17.15
N PHE A 184 -10.80 -11.89 -16.81
CA PHE A 184 -11.69 -10.92 -16.18
C PHE A 184 -12.43 -10.04 -17.20
N ASP A 185 -13.54 -9.45 -16.77
CA ASP A 185 -14.32 -8.52 -17.58
C ASP A 185 -13.61 -7.14 -17.67
N ARG A 186 -12.88 -6.94 -18.77
CA ARG A 186 -12.11 -5.71 -19.02
C ARG A 186 -12.98 -4.47 -19.15
N ASP A 187 -14.20 -4.58 -19.64
CA ASP A 187 -15.09 -3.42 -19.81
C ASP A 187 -15.59 -2.94 -18.45
N VAL A 188 -16.02 -3.86 -17.58
CA VAL A 188 -16.43 -3.55 -16.21
C VAL A 188 -15.29 -2.91 -15.41
N LEU A 189 -14.07 -3.46 -15.52
CA LEU A 189 -12.90 -2.90 -14.85
C LEU A 189 -12.52 -1.53 -15.40
N THR A 190 -12.53 -1.33 -16.72
CA THR A 190 -12.28 -0.01 -17.33
C THR A 190 -13.27 1.03 -16.82
N VAL A 191 -14.58 0.72 -16.80
CA VAL A 191 -15.61 1.62 -16.27
C VAL A 191 -15.38 1.92 -14.78
N THR A 192 -14.92 0.95 -14.01
CA THR A 192 -14.63 1.12 -12.59
C THR A 192 -13.42 2.02 -12.37
N ILE A 193 -12.34 1.81 -13.12
CA ILE A 193 -11.12 2.63 -13.05
C ILE A 193 -11.41 4.06 -13.51
N ASP A 194 -12.17 4.22 -14.59
CA ASP A 194 -12.59 5.55 -15.05
C ASP A 194 -13.36 6.29 -13.94
N LYS A 195 -14.31 5.62 -13.27
CA LYS A 195 -15.02 6.22 -12.12
C LYS A 195 -14.10 6.57 -10.96
N LEU A 196 -13.16 5.69 -10.62
CA LEU A 196 -12.18 5.93 -9.57
C LEU A 196 -11.34 7.18 -9.88
N ILE A 197 -10.90 7.36 -11.13
CA ILE A 197 -10.19 8.55 -11.59
C ILE A 197 -11.07 9.80 -11.48
N GLN A 198 -12.35 9.73 -11.89
CA GLN A 198 -13.25 10.87 -11.74
C GLN A 198 -13.51 11.26 -10.27
N MET A 199 -13.35 10.32 -9.33
CA MET A 199 -13.54 10.56 -7.90
C MET A 199 -12.30 11.15 -7.21
N HIS A 200 -11.13 11.07 -7.86
CA HIS A 200 -9.83 11.49 -7.35
C HIS A 200 -9.84 12.90 -6.76
N ASP A 201 -10.20 13.90 -7.57
CA ASP A 201 -10.20 15.32 -7.18
C ASP A 201 -11.01 15.61 -5.90
N SER A 202 -12.11 14.86 -5.69
CA SER A 202 -13.03 15.12 -4.57
C SER A 202 -12.72 14.33 -3.30
N ARG A 203 -11.94 13.25 -3.40
CA ARG A 203 -11.74 12.29 -2.31
C ARG A 203 -10.27 12.09 -1.90
N GLY A 204 -9.31 12.60 -2.66
CA GLY A 204 -7.87 12.44 -2.36
C GLY A 204 -7.40 10.98 -2.45
N VAL A 205 -8.01 10.17 -3.32
CA VAL A 205 -7.69 8.74 -3.49
C VAL A 205 -6.48 8.50 -4.42
N SER A 206 -5.44 9.34 -4.31
CA SER A 206 -4.29 9.37 -5.23
C SER A 206 -3.54 8.04 -5.28
N SER A 207 -3.46 7.34 -4.14
CA SER A 207 -2.86 5.99 -4.06
C SER A 207 -3.64 4.97 -4.89
N ASP A 208 -4.98 4.94 -4.78
CA ASP A 208 -5.81 3.99 -5.52
C ASP A 208 -5.75 4.23 -7.03
N VAL A 209 -5.67 5.51 -7.44
CA VAL A 209 -5.47 5.89 -8.86
C VAL A 209 -4.12 5.42 -9.37
N ALA A 210 -3.04 5.55 -8.58
CA ALA A 210 -1.73 5.05 -8.96
C ALA A 210 -1.76 3.53 -9.20
N TRP A 211 -2.37 2.75 -8.30
CA TRP A 211 -2.53 1.30 -8.49
C TRP A 211 -3.38 0.96 -9.71
N ALA A 212 -4.44 1.73 -9.97
CA ALA A 212 -5.27 1.54 -11.16
C ALA A 212 -4.51 1.79 -12.47
N LEU A 213 -3.67 2.83 -12.51
CA LEU A 213 -2.82 3.11 -13.68
C LEU A 213 -1.74 2.04 -13.87
N ALA A 214 -1.10 1.59 -12.78
CA ALA A 214 -0.13 0.50 -12.83
C ALA A 214 -0.76 -0.79 -13.38
N PHE A 215 -1.97 -1.14 -12.92
CA PHE A 215 -2.76 -2.24 -13.47
C PHE A 215 -3.06 -2.04 -14.96
N CYS A 216 -3.52 -0.86 -15.36
CA CYS A 216 -3.78 -0.58 -16.78
C CYS A 216 -2.54 -0.73 -17.66
N ILE A 217 -1.38 -0.24 -17.20
CA ILE A 217 -0.10 -0.37 -17.88
C ILE A 217 0.28 -1.85 -18.05
N GLN A 218 0.22 -2.64 -16.97
CA GLN A 218 0.61 -4.05 -17.00
C GLN A 218 -0.29 -4.88 -17.92
N HIS A 219 -1.61 -4.61 -17.91
CA HIS A 219 -2.57 -5.40 -18.69
C HIS A 219 -2.93 -4.78 -20.05
N GLY A 220 -2.30 -3.66 -20.43
CA GLY A 220 -2.59 -2.94 -21.68
C GLY A 220 -4.04 -2.44 -21.78
N MET A 221 -4.65 -2.05 -20.65
CA MET A 221 -6.03 -1.57 -20.63
C MET A 221 -6.11 -0.10 -21.00
N ARG A 222 -6.94 0.19 -22.00
CA ARG A 222 -7.15 1.55 -22.50
C ARG A 222 -8.31 2.21 -21.75
N LEU A 223 -8.05 3.38 -21.20
CA LEU A 223 -9.01 4.15 -20.41
C LEU A 223 -9.88 5.08 -21.26
N GLY A 224 -10.94 5.62 -20.65
CA GLY A 224 -11.82 6.61 -21.26
C GLY A 224 -11.13 7.95 -21.53
N ARG A 225 -11.64 8.70 -22.50
CA ARG A 225 -11.11 10.03 -22.88
C ARG A 225 -11.18 11.03 -21.73
N ASP A 226 -12.23 10.95 -20.92
CA ASP A 226 -12.44 11.89 -19.80
C ASP A 226 -11.50 11.61 -18.64
N SER A 227 -11.10 10.34 -18.41
CA SER A 227 -10.04 9.98 -17.46
C SER A 227 -8.69 10.55 -17.89
N GLY A 228 -8.36 10.49 -19.18
CA GLY A 228 -7.14 11.13 -19.70
C GLY A 228 -7.16 12.65 -19.53
N ARG A 229 -8.32 13.29 -19.68
CA ARG A 229 -8.46 14.73 -19.43
C ARG A 229 -8.30 15.08 -17.95
N ALA A 230 -8.90 14.30 -17.04
CA ALA A 230 -8.78 14.50 -15.60
C ALA A 230 -7.32 14.39 -15.16
N LEU A 231 -6.64 13.31 -15.56
CA LEU A 231 -5.24 13.06 -15.21
C LEU A 231 -4.27 14.10 -15.77
N ALA A 232 -4.66 14.90 -16.76
CA ALA A 232 -3.79 15.97 -17.28
C ALA A 232 -3.52 17.10 -16.27
N TYR A 233 -4.31 17.18 -15.20
CA TYR A 233 -4.22 18.20 -14.16
C TYR A 233 -3.74 17.65 -12.81
N VAL A 234 -3.33 16.38 -12.76
CA VAL A 234 -2.87 15.75 -11.52
C VAL A 234 -1.55 16.39 -11.05
N GLU A 235 -1.46 16.66 -9.75
CA GLU A 235 -0.27 17.27 -9.13
C GLU A 235 0.61 16.22 -8.45
N GLU A 236 0.06 15.07 -8.07
CA GLU A 236 0.82 14.01 -7.42
C GLU A 236 1.81 13.32 -8.36
N ASP A 237 3.10 13.44 -8.06
CA ASP A 237 4.21 12.93 -8.86
C ASP A 237 4.05 11.47 -9.31
N ALA A 238 3.69 10.57 -8.39
CA ALA A 238 3.53 9.15 -8.71
C ALA A 238 2.42 8.91 -9.74
N VAL A 239 1.29 9.60 -9.60
CA VAL A 239 0.16 9.49 -10.54
C VAL A 239 0.52 10.13 -11.87
N ALA A 240 1.18 11.29 -11.86
CA ALA A 240 1.64 11.98 -13.06
C ALA A 240 2.65 11.14 -13.87
N ILE A 241 3.63 10.51 -13.21
CA ILE A 241 4.60 9.60 -13.85
C ILE A 241 3.89 8.41 -14.50
N LEU A 242 2.94 7.78 -13.80
CA LEU A 242 2.16 6.67 -14.33
C LEU A 242 1.26 7.11 -15.50
N ALA A 243 0.64 8.29 -15.43
CA ALA A 243 -0.17 8.84 -16.51
C ALA A 243 0.68 9.13 -17.76
N LEU A 244 1.89 9.67 -17.58
CA LEU A 244 2.87 9.83 -18.66
C LEU A 244 3.25 8.49 -19.30
N HIS A 245 3.49 7.45 -18.48
CA HIS A 245 3.79 6.11 -19.00
C HIS A 245 2.61 5.52 -19.77
N ALA A 246 1.40 5.56 -19.20
CA ALA A 246 0.18 5.08 -19.86
C ALA A 246 -0.09 5.83 -21.18
N SER A 247 0.17 7.14 -21.21
CA SER A 247 0.06 7.96 -22.42
C SER A 247 1.08 7.54 -23.49
N ALA A 248 2.34 7.30 -23.11
CA ALA A 248 3.38 6.82 -24.02
C ALA A 248 3.04 5.44 -24.63
N LEU A 249 2.28 4.61 -23.91
CA LEU A 249 1.75 3.33 -24.39
C LEU A 249 0.43 3.45 -25.17
N ASN A 250 -0.08 4.66 -25.43
CA ASN A 250 -1.37 4.94 -26.07
C ASN A 250 -2.60 4.38 -25.32
N LEU A 251 -2.47 4.16 -24.01
CA LEU A 251 -3.55 3.67 -23.15
C LEU A 251 -4.44 4.79 -22.60
N LEU A 252 -3.98 6.04 -22.68
CA LEU A 252 -4.64 7.19 -22.06
C LEU A 252 -5.08 8.25 -23.09
N PRO A 253 -6.19 8.02 -23.83
CA PRO A 253 -6.70 8.98 -24.80
C PRO A 253 -7.16 10.28 -24.11
N GLY A 254 -6.97 11.42 -24.78
CA GLY A 254 -7.40 12.73 -24.26
C GLY A 254 -6.44 13.39 -23.28
N PHE A 255 -5.43 12.66 -22.80
CA PHE A 255 -4.37 13.21 -21.95
C PHE A 255 -3.49 14.19 -22.73
N THR A 256 -3.07 15.26 -22.05
CA THR A 256 -2.21 16.31 -22.60
C THR A 256 -1.10 16.65 -21.62
N THR A 257 0.12 16.75 -22.12
CA THR A 257 1.30 17.07 -21.30
C THR A 257 1.50 18.56 -21.08
N LYS A 258 0.70 19.43 -21.72
CA LYS A 258 0.88 20.89 -21.70
C LYS A 258 0.88 21.49 -20.30
N VAL A 259 0.00 21.00 -19.41
CA VAL A 259 -0.14 21.49 -18.03
C VAL A 259 1.10 21.11 -17.23
N LEU A 260 1.47 19.82 -17.25
CA LEU A 260 2.67 19.31 -16.59
C LEU A 260 3.95 20.00 -17.11
N VAL A 261 4.11 20.18 -18.42
CA VAL A 261 5.26 20.90 -18.97
C VAL A 261 5.33 22.34 -18.47
N LYS A 262 4.18 23.03 -18.35
CA LYS A 262 4.13 24.40 -17.82
C LYS A 262 4.53 24.42 -16.34
N LEU A 263 4.02 23.48 -15.54
CA LEU A 263 4.37 23.30 -14.14
C LEU A 263 5.89 23.07 -13.98
N LEU A 264 6.41 22.04 -14.64
CA LEU A 264 7.81 21.61 -14.51
C LEU A 264 8.81 22.67 -15.00
N LYS A 265 8.49 23.46 -16.03
CA LYS A 265 9.33 24.58 -16.46
C LYS A 265 9.45 25.70 -15.45
N ALA A 266 8.51 25.81 -14.50
CA ALA A 266 8.54 26.81 -13.45
C ALA A 266 9.27 26.35 -12.18
N THR A 267 9.65 25.07 -12.11
CA THR A 267 10.39 24.49 -10.97
C THR A 267 11.90 24.68 -11.09
N THR A 268 12.62 24.48 -9.99
CA THR A 268 14.07 24.62 -9.84
C THR A 268 14.80 23.28 -9.63
N GLY A 269 14.05 22.18 -9.48
CA GLY A 269 14.58 20.85 -9.18
C GLY A 269 14.78 20.54 -7.69
N ASP A 270 14.75 21.55 -6.84
CA ASP A 270 14.75 21.41 -5.36
C ASP A 270 13.33 21.53 -4.77
N ASP A 271 12.31 21.65 -5.63
CA ASP A 271 10.91 21.79 -5.26
C ASP A 271 10.24 20.42 -5.03
N GLU A 272 8.97 20.42 -4.60
CA GLU A 272 8.21 19.21 -4.28
C GLU A 272 8.07 18.22 -5.46
N HIS A 273 8.06 18.72 -6.69
CA HIS A 273 7.91 17.92 -7.92
C HIS A 273 9.23 17.43 -8.53
N TRP A 274 10.30 17.36 -7.74
CA TRP A 274 11.63 16.93 -8.23
C TRP A 274 11.58 15.53 -8.85
N LEU A 275 10.75 14.62 -8.30
CA LEU A 275 10.66 13.23 -8.75
C LEU A 275 9.98 13.16 -10.12
N LEU A 276 8.84 13.85 -10.29
CA LEU A 276 8.18 13.96 -11.58
C LEU A 276 9.08 14.65 -12.62
N LEU A 277 9.75 15.75 -12.25
CA LEU A 277 10.67 16.45 -13.13
C LEU A 277 11.77 15.51 -13.64
N TYR A 278 12.43 14.82 -12.71
CA TYR A 278 13.55 13.93 -12.99
C TYR A 278 13.10 12.75 -13.86
N GLU A 279 12.05 12.02 -13.46
CA GLU A 279 11.58 10.83 -14.17
C GLU A 279 10.98 11.17 -15.54
N ALA A 280 10.31 12.32 -15.68
CA ALA A 280 9.80 12.75 -16.98
C ALA A 280 10.94 12.92 -18.01
N VAL A 281 12.12 13.37 -17.59
CA VAL A 281 13.32 13.47 -18.45
C VAL A 281 14.02 12.12 -18.57
N ARG A 282 14.30 11.45 -17.45
CA ARG A 282 15.06 10.19 -17.38
C ARG A 282 14.43 9.08 -18.21
N GLN A 283 13.11 9.02 -18.22
CA GLN A 283 12.34 8.07 -19.03
C GLN A 283 12.15 8.60 -20.47
N GLY A 284 12.31 9.90 -20.71
CA GLY A 284 12.07 10.53 -22.01
C GLY A 284 10.59 10.78 -22.29
N PHE A 285 9.75 10.87 -21.25
CA PHE A 285 8.35 11.27 -21.40
C PHE A 285 8.22 12.74 -21.80
N LEU A 286 9.03 13.64 -21.22
CA LEU A 286 9.02 15.08 -21.46
C LEU A 286 10.45 15.63 -21.68
N PRO A 287 11.09 15.34 -22.82
CA PRO A 287 12.45 15.84 -23.10
C PRO A 287 12.54 17.38 -23.10
N THR A 288 11.42 18.08 -23.30
CA THR A 288 11.36 19.55 -23.33
C THR A 288 11.69 20.25 -22.00
N VAL A 289 11.71 19.52 -20.87
CA VAL A 289 12.07 20.07 -19.55
C VAL A 289 13.47 19.68 -19.09
N GLN A 290 14.24 19.00 -19.94
CA GLN A 290 15.62 18.58 -19.64
C GLN A 290 16.52 19.74 -19.20
N GLY A 291 16.32 20.95 -19.74
CA GLY A 291 17.09 22.13 -19.34
C GLY A 291 16.99 22.47 -17.84
N VAL A 292 15.85 22.16 -17.20
CA VAL A 292 15.66 22.36 -15.75
C VAL A 292 16.48 21.35 -14.97
N VAL A 293 16.43 20.06 -15.36
CA VAL A 293 17.23 18.98 -14.74
C VAL A 293 18.73 19.26 -14.86
N MET A 294 19.20 19.66 -16.04
CA MET A 294 20.62 19.97 -16.26
C MET A 294 21.08 21.24 -15.53
N GLY A 295 20.15 22.11 -15.12
CA GLY A 295 20.44 23.30 -14.32
C GLY A 295 20.68 22.99 -12.83
N ASN A 296 20.26 21.82 -12.35
CA ASN A 296 20.48 21.36 -10.99
C ASN A 296 21.64 20.33 -10.95
N THR A 297 22.72 20.65 -10.24
CA THR A 297 23.93 19.82 -10.20
C THR A 297 23.66 18.39 -9.74
N LEU A 298 22.84 18.20 -8.70
CA LEU A 298 22.52 16.88 -8.16
C LEU A 298 21.73 16.05 -9.16
N LEU A 299 20.66 16.63 -9.72
CA LEU A 299 19.82 15.91 -10.69
C LEU A 299 20.59 15.59 -11.98
N ALA A 300 21.46 16.49 -12.44
CA ALA A 300 22.34 16.25 -13.58
C ALA A 300 23.31 15.08 -13.31
N ASP A 301 23.93 15.03 -12.13
CA ASP A 301 24.83 13.95 -11.74
C ASP A 301 24.10 12.60 -11.63
N LEU A 302 22.90 12.58 -11.05
CA LEU A 302 22.05 11.39 -10.99
C LEU A 302 21.70 10.88 -12.40
N LEU A 303 21.32 11.78 -13.30
CA LEU A 303 20.98 11.46 -14.68
C LEU A 303 22.18 10.88 -15.44
N ALA A 304 23.38 11.47 -15.25
CA ALA A 304 24.62 10.99 -15.86
C ALA A 304 25.02 9.59 -15.35
N ARG A 305 24.72 9.27 -14.09
CA ARG A 305 24.93 7.94 -13.49
C ARG A 305 23.83 6.94 -13.82
N GLY A 306 22.79 7.36 -14.56
CA GLY A 306 21.70 6.50 -14.98
C GLY A 306 20.71 6.12 -13.88
N VAL A 307 20.72 6.82 -12.74
CA VAL A 307 19.81 6.58 -11.61
C VAL A 307 18.35 6.67 -12.07
N SER A 308 17.50 5.80 -11.53
CA SER A 308 16.08 5.73 -11.87
C SER A 308 15.28 5.33 -10.63
N PHE A 309 14.25 6.10 -10.34
CA PHE A 309 13.27 5.86 -9.28
C PHE A 309 12.00 5.22 -9.82
N TYR A 310 11.83 5.20 -11.14
CA TYR A 310 10.73 4.55 -11.83
C TYR A 310 11.22 3.41 -12.73
N ARG A 311 10.49 2.29 -12.77
CA ARG A 311 10.74 1.16 -13.67
C ARG A 311 9.56 1.01 -14.63
N ARG A 312 9.83 1.08 -15.94
CA ARG A 312 8.81 0.84 -16.98
C ARG A 312 8.43 -0.62 -17.12
N THR A 313 9.40 -1.50 -16.89
CA THR A 313 9.21 -2.94 -16.94
C THR A 313 9.44 -3.49 -15.55
N ILE A 314 8.43 -4.19 -15.04
CA ILE A 314 8.45 -4.88 -13.76
C ILE A 314 8.19 -6.37 -14.01
N PRO A 315 8.68 -7.27 -13.15
CA PRO A 315 8.29 -8.68 -13.21
C PRO A 315 6.77 -8.80 -13.18
N GLY A 316 6.19 -9.77 -13.90
CA GLY A 316 4.73 -9.89 -13.99
C GLY A 316 4.05 -10.05 -12.63
N TYR A 317 4.77 -10.60 -11.63
CA TYR A 317 4.26 -10.79 -10.28
C TYR A 317 4.40 -9.54 -9.39
N ALA A 318 4.99 -8.45 -9.87
CA ALA A 318 5.27 -7.26 -9.06
C ALA A 318 4.01 -6.53 -8.58
N LEU A 319 2.89 -6.64 -9.30
CA LEU A 319 1.56 -6.18 -8.81
C LEU A 319 0.93 -7.13 -7.78
N ILE A 320 1.51 -8.31 -7.55
CA ILE A 320 1.01 -9.29 -6.60
C ILE A 320 1.88 -9.27 -5.33
N VAL A 321 3.20 -9.28 -5.51
CA VAL A 321 4.20 -9.36 -4.44
C VAL A 321 4.77 -7.97 -4.18
N HIS A 322 4.11 -7.24 -3.29
CA HIS A 322 4.53 -5.94 -2.76
C HIS A 322 3.78 -5.64 -1.45
N PRO A 323 4.21 -4.67 -0.64
CA PRO A 323 3.47 -4.25 0.55
C PRO A 323 2.03 -3.87 0.20
N GLY A 324 1.04 -4.50 0.84
CA GLY A 324 -0.39 -4.27 0.60
C GLY A 324 -1.03 -5.05 -0.56
N GLY A 325 -0.24 -5.81 -1.34
CA GLY A 325 -0.71 -6.69 -2.42
C GLY A 325 -1.33 -7.99 -1.90
N ALA A 326 -0.73 -9.13 -2.27
CA ALA A 326 -1.06 -10.42 -1.68
C ALA A 326 -0.79 -10.42 -0.16
N PRO A 327 -1.61 -11.11 0.66
CA PRO A 327 -1.35 -11.24 2.09
C PRO A 327 0.03 -11.83 2.37
N GLU A 328 0.69 -11.36 3.41
CA GLU A 328 2.05 -11.78 3.79
C GLU A 328 2.19 -13.30 3.94
N TRP A 329 1.25 -13.94 4.63
CA TRP A 329 1.22 -15.40 4.78
C TRP A 329 1.13 -16.15 3.44
N VAL A 330 0.52 -15.55 2.41
CA VAL A 330 0.45 -16.12 1.06
C VAL A 330 1.81 -15.96 0.37
N VAL A 331 2.40 -14.77 0.46
CA VAL A 331 3.70 -14.45 -0.14
C VAL A 331 4.79 -15.33 0.46
N GLU A 332 4.83 -15.47 1.79
CA GLU A 332 5.77 -16.37 2.47
C GLU A 332 5.66 -17.81 1.97
N ALA A 333 4.43 -18.33 1.83
CA ALA A 333 4.21 -19.67 1.34
C ALA A 333 4.74 -19.84 -0.09
N TRP A 334 4.60 -18.82 -0.95
CA TRP A 334 5.15 -18.83 -2.30
C TRP A 334 6.68 -18.71 -2.33
N LEU A 335 7.28 -17.87 -1.49
CA LEU A 335 8.73 -17.73 -1.38
C LEU A 335 9.37 -19.04 -0.89
N LYS A 336 8.81 -19.64 0.17
CA LYS A 336 9.25 -20.95 0.69
C LYS A 336 9.12 -22.05 -0.36
N ALA A 337 8.05 -22.02 -1.15
CA ALA A 337 7.88 -22.96 -2.26
C ALA A 337 8.92 -22.71 -3.36
N ALA A 338 9.23 -21.46 -3.70
CA ALA A 338 10.15 -21.09 -4.78
C ALA A 338 11.61 -21.46 -4.47
N THR A 339 12.03 -21.40 -3.20
CA THR A 339 13.38 -21.79 -2.77
C THR A 339 13.57 -23.30 -2.66
N ASN A 340 12.48 -24.07 -2.60
CA ASN A 340 12.49 -25.51 -2.38
C ASN A 340 12.00 -26.31 -3.62
N ILE A 341 11.90 -25.68 -4.79
CA ILE A 341 11.51 -26.39 -6.02
C ILE A 341 12.68 -27.31 -6.41
N GLU A 342 12.47 -28.62 -6.35
CA GLU A 342 13.40 -29.55 -7.00
C GLU A 342 13.22 -29.50 -8.52
N PRO A 343 14.28 -29.72 -9.33
CA PRO A 343 14.22 -29.61 -10.80
C PRO A 343 13.15 -30.50 -11.45
N GLU A 344 12.77 -31.59 -10.78
CA GLU A 344 11.75 -32.55 -11.25
C GLU A 344 10.30 -32.01 -11.10
N ASP A 345 10.08 -31.03 -10.21
CA ASP A 345 8.76 -30.48 -9.87
C ASP A 345 8.45 -29.12 -10.55
N GLU A 346 9.40 -28.53 -11.28
CA GLU A 346 9.28 -27.21 -11.93
C GLU A 346 8.07 -27.08 -12.88
N THR A 347 7.63 -28.19 -13.49
CA THR A 347 6.51 -28.19 -14.44
C THR A 347 5.14 -28.19 -13.74
N ALA A 348 5.08 -28.60 -12.48
CA ALA A 348 3.87 -28.63 -11.66
C ALA A 348 3.72 -27.37 -10.76
N ALA A 349 4.78 -26.57 -10.63
CA ALA A 349 4.79 -25.38 -9.80
C ALA A 349 3.78 -24.31 -10.31
N PRO A 350 3.10 -23.58 -9.41
CA PRO A 350 2.23 -22.48 -9.81
C PRO A 350 3.00 -21.43 -10.61
N PRO A 351 2.40 -20.78 -11.64
CA PRO A 351 3.11 -19.84 -12.50
C PRO A 351 3.89 -18.77 -11.75
N LEU A 352 3.29 -18.21 -10.69
CA LEU A 352 3.93 -17.21 -9.84
C LEU A 352 5.17 -17.73 -9.12
N VAL A 353 5.13 -18.96 -8.58
CA VAL A 353 6.26 -19.55 -7.85
C VAL A 353 7.42 -19.80 -8.82
N LYS A 354 7.12 -20.26 -10.03
CA LYS A 354 8.11 -20.44 -11.08
C LYS A 354 8.80 -19.13 -11.47
N MET A 355 8.03 -18.07 -11.74
CA MET A 355 8.61 -16.77 -12.09
C MET A 355 9.52 -16.20 -10.99
N ILE A 356 9.13 -16.38 -9.72
CA ILE A 356 9.98 -15.99 -8.59
C ILE A 356 11.26 -16.82 -8.57
N SER A 357 11.16 -18.15 -8.74
CA SER A 357 12.33 -19.04 -8.78
C SER A 357 13.31 -18.67 -9.91
N ASP A 358 12.81 -18.43 -11.12
CA ASP A 358 13.62 -18.01 -12.28
C ASP A 358 14.38 -16.69 -12.02
N ASP A 359 13.71 -15.71 -11.40
CA ASP A 359 14.32 -14.43 -11.04
C ASP A 359 15.34 -14.60 -9.90
N VAL A 360 15.05 -15.46 -8.91
CA VAL A 360 15.98 -15.80 -7.82
C VAL A 360 17.27 -16.44 -8.36
N GLU A 361 17.19 -17.44 -9.22
CA GLU A 361 18.37 -18.05 -9.85
C GLU A 361 19.19 -17.02 -10.64
N THR A 362 18.51 -16.10 -11.32
CA THR A 362 19.16 -15.05 -12.12
C THR A 362 19.94 -14.08 -11.23
N LEU A 363 19.44 -13.79 -10.03
CA LEU A 363 20.09 -12.93 -9.04
C LEU A 363 21.29 -13.62 -8.38
N GLU A 364 21.16 -14.90 -8.00
CA GLU A 364 22.27 -15.68 -7.45
C GLU A 364 23.45 -15.79 -8.44
N ARG A 365 23.16 -15.96 -9.73
CA ARG A 365 24.17 -15.97 -10.81
C ARG A 365 24.90 -14.63 -10.97
N ARG A 366 24.33 -13.52 -10.48
CA ARG A 366 24.95 -12.18 -10.51
C ARG A 366 25.82 -11.89 -9.28
N GLY A 367 25.89 -12.81 -8.31
CA GLY A 367 26.69 -12.66 -7.09
C GLY A 367 26.02 -11.81 -6.01
N GLU A 368 24.73 -11.52 -6.14
CA GLU A 368 23.89 -10.96 -5.09
C GLU A 368 23.20 -12.13 -4.38
N THR A 369 23.38 -12.31 -3.06
CA THR A 369 22.73 -13.43 -2.37
C THR A 369 21.25 -13.12 -2.14
N LEU A 370 20.39 -14.15 -2.20
CA LEU A 370 18.96 -14.01 -1.89
C LEU A 370 18.75 -13.38 -0.50
N SER A 371 19.64 -13.65 0.46
CA SER A 371 19.63 -13.01 1.78
C SER A 371 19.92 -11.51 1.73
N ASP A 372 20.82 -11.04 0.88
CA ASP A 372 21.13 -9.60 0.77
C ASP A 372 19.95 -8.84 0.14
N ILE A 373 19.31 -9.45 -0.87
CA ILE A 373 18.17 -8.84 -1.56
C ILE A 373 16.88 -8.97 -0.74
N LEU A 374 16.61 -10.12 -0.12
CA LEU A 374 15.50 -10.26 0.83
C LEU A 374 15.72 -9.36 2.03
N ARG A 375 16.96 -9.07 2.43
CA ARG A 375 17.22 -8.06 3.45
C ARG A 375 16.98 -6.65 2.93
N ASP A 376 17.31 -6.30 1.70
CA ASP A 376 16.94 -4.99 1.13
C ASP A 376 15.42 -4.85 0.89
N LEU A 377 14.74 -5.93 0.45
CA LEU A 377 13.29 -5.98 0.28
C LEU A 377 12.58 -6.04 1.63
N LEU A 378 13.04 -6.85 2.59
CA LEU A 378 12.44 -6.99 3.92
C LEU A 378 12.83 -5.85 4.85
N ASP A 379 14.01 -5.25 4.79
CA ASP A 379 14.33 -4.02 5.54
C ASP A 379 13.49 -2.84 4.99
N SER A 380 12.99 -2.92 3.74
CA SER A 380 11.93 -2.04 3.22
C SER A 380 10.49 -2.46 3.59
N MET A 381 10.31 -3.65 4.17
CA MET A 381 9.02 -4.22 4.62
C MET A 381 8.89 -4.38 6.15
N THR A 382 9.98 -4.30 6.91
CA THR A 382 9.99 -4.34 8.38
C THR A 382 9.81 -2.95 8.91
N ASP A 383 8.58 -2.46 8.80
CA ASP A 383 7.99 -1.62 9.84
C ASP A 383 6.58 -2.06 10.22
N HIS A 384 6.17 -3.26 9.79
CA HIS A 384 4.97 -3.94 10.26
C HIS A 384 5.33 -5.33 10.80
N GLN A 385 5.91 -5.38 12.00
CA GLN A 385 5.75 -6.58 12.83
C GLN A 385 4.30 -6.66 13.28
N THR A 386 3.51 -7.40 12.51
CA THR A 386 2.27 -7.97 13.02
C THR A 386 2.64 -8.88 14.18
N THR A 387 1.97 -8.70 15.31
CA THR A 387 2.02 -9.52 16.52
C THR A 387 2.28 -11.00 16.20
N LEU A 388 3.49 -11.45 16.54
CA LEU A 388 3.79 -12.86 16.74
C LEU A 388 2.96 -13.35 17.94
N LEU A 389 1.74 -13.78 17.67
CA LEU A 389 1.12 -14.83 18.46
C LEU A 389 1.38 -16.13 17.71
N GLU A 390 2.17 -16.98 18.36
CA GLU A 390 2.54 -18.32 17.91
C GLU A 390 1.34 -19.13 17.39
N PRO A 391 1.57 -20.09 16.49
CA PRO A 391 0.54 -21.01 16.06
C PRO A 391 0.05 -21.84 17.26
N TYR A 392 -1.20 -21.65 17.67
CA TYR A 392 -1.94 -22.72 18.30
C TYR A 392 -2.41 -23.66 17.17
N GLU A 393 -2.04 -24.94 17.33
CA GLU A 393 -2.19 -26.07 16.39
C GLU A 393 -3.52 -26.15 15.62
#